data_AF-A0A9Q3FTS6-F1
#
_entry.id   AF-A0A9Q3FTS6-F1
#
_cell.length_a   1.000
_cell.length_b   1.000
_cell.length_c   1.000
_cell.angle_alpha   90.00
_cell.angle_beta   90.00
_cell.angle_gamma   90.00
#
_symmetry.space_group_name_H-M   'P 1'
#
loop_
_entity.id
_entity.type
_entity.pdbx_description
1 polymer ?
#
loop_
_entity_poly.entity_id
_entity_poly.type
_entity_poly.pdbx_seq_one_letter_code
_entity_poly.pdbx_strand_id
1 'polypeptide(L)'
;MEFIKGIDIIKEDFELPDKPVTGRFNILFTRSAHRWYIKLRQAHGHQIWTWWKPQIINKCANGAWSIEVETAFESFKFDADKDKALP
;
A
#
# COMPACT_ATOMS: atom_id res chain seq x y z
N MET A 1 10.66 -6.32 -2.14
CA MET A 1 10.50 -6.18 -0.68
C MET A 1 9.20 -6.81 -0.26
N GLU A 2 9.19 -7.45 0.91
CA GLU A 2 8.13 -8.31 1.45
C GLU A 2 6.75 -7.66 1.36
N PHE A 3 6.66 -6.34 1.52
CA PHE A 3 5.44 -5.55 1.29
C PHE A 3 4.80 -5.77 -0.09
N ILE A 4 5.56 -5.58 -1.19
CA ILE A 4 5.05 -5.70 -2.56
C ILE A 4 4.66 -7.14 -2.85
N LYS A 5 5.46 -8.10 -2.36
CA LYS A 5 5.16 -9.53 -2.49
C LYS A 5 3.87 -9.89 -1.74
N GLY A 6 3.68 -9.38 -0.52
CA GLY A 6 2.47 -9.61 0.26
C GLY A 6 1.23 -9.05 -0.42
N ILE A 7 1.31 -7.85 -1.00
CA ILE A 7 0.21 -7.30 -1.81
C ILE A 7 -0.03 -8.13 -3.07
N ASP A 8 1.01 -8.61 -3.75
CA ASP A 8 0.86 -9.48 -4.92
C ASP A 8 0.17 -10.80 -4.57
N ILE A 9 0.56 -11.44 -3.47
CA ILE A 9 -0.09 -12.66 -2.96
C ILE A 9 -1.57 -12.39 -2.62
N ILE A 10 -1.87 -11.33 -1.88
CA ILE A 10 -3.26 -10.98 -1.53
C ILE A 10 -4.09 -10.69 -2.79
N LYS A 11 -3.50 -10.07 -3.81
CA LYS A 11 -4.20 -9.83 -5.08
C LYS A 11 -4.47 -11.13 -5.83
N GLU A 12 -3.53 -12.07 -5.79
CA GLU A 12 -3.66 -13.40 -6.40
C GLU A 12 -4.70 -14.25 -5.67
N ASP A 13 -4.59 -14.37 -4.35
CA ASP A 13 -5.47 -15.20 -3.51
C ASP A 13 -6.94 -14.72 -3.50
N PHE A 14 -7.16 -13.39 -3.61
CA PHE A 14 -8.50 -12.79 -3.50
C PHE A 14 -8.98 -12.14 -4.81
N GLU A 15 -8.28 -12.35 -5.92
CA GLU A 15 -8.59 -11.77 -7.24
C GLU A 15 -8.89 -10.25 -7.19
N LEU A 16 -8.15 -9.52 -6.34
CA LEU A 16 -8.50 -8.13 -6.02
C LEU A 16 -8.14 -7.17 -7.16
N PRO A 17 -9.07 -6.29 -7.60
CA PRO A 17 -8.77 -5.24 -8.56
C PRO A 17 -7.79 -4.20 -7.99
N ASP A 18 -7.17 -3.40 -8.85
CA ASP A 18 -6.15 -2.42 -8.43
C ASP A 18 -6.70 -1.26 -7.59
N LYS A 19 -7.96 -0.88 -7.81
CA LYS A 19 -8.65 0.20 -7.07
C LYS A 19 -8.66 -0.02 -5.55
N PRO A 20 -9.16 -1.15 -5.02
CA PRO A 20 -9.19 -1.38 -3.57
C PRO A 20 -7.79 -1.45 -2.95
N VAL A 21 -6.82 -2.03 -3.65
CA VAL A 21 -5.42 -2.10 -3.19
C VAL A 21 -4.83 -0.70 -3.04
N THR A 22 -4.93 0.11 -4.08
CA THR A 22 -4.38 1.48 -4.09
C THR A 22 -5.16 2.43 -3.18
N GLY A 23 -6.44 2.16 -2.91
CA GLY A 23 -7.24 2.88 -1.92
C GLY A 23 -6.78 2.62 -0.49
N ARG A 24 -6.40 1.36 -0.17
CA ARG A 24 -5.91 0.96 1.15
C ARG A 24 -4.56 1.55 1.51
N PHE A 25 -3.79 2.07 0.55
CA PHE A 25 -2.56 2.82 0.84
C PHE A 25 -2.78 4.03 1.74
N ASN A 26 -3.97 4.64 1.69
CA ASN A 26 -4.30 5.74 2.59
C ASN A 26 -4.32 5.32 4.08
N ILE A 27 -4.54 4.03 4.35
CA ILE A 27 -4.61 3.44 5.69
C ILE A 27 -3.29 2.76 6.04
N LEU A 28 -2.69 2.06 5.07
CA LEU A 28 -1.42 1.33 5.23
C LEU A 28 -0.23 2.27 5.44
N PHE A 29 -0.17 3.36 4.67
CA PHE A 29 0.92 4.32 4.82
C PHE A 29 0.62 5.29 5.95
N THR A 30 1.55 5.40 6.89
CA THR A 30 1.45 6.31 8.03
C THR A 30 2.53 7.39 7.96
N ARG A 31 2.32 8.52 8.66
CA ARG A 31 3.30 9.61 8.84
C ARG A 31 3.96 10.08 7.53
N SER A 32 5.26 9.81 7.37
CA SER A 32 6.10 10.19 6.23
C SER A 32 5.61 9.54 4.94
N ALA A 33 5.15 8.29 5.03
CA ALA A 33 4.69 7.51 3.90
C ALA A 33 3.32 7.97 3.40
N HIS A 34 2.44 8.33 4.34
CA HIS A 34 1.12 8.89 4.01
C HIS A 34 1.27 10.19 3.20
N ARG A 35 2.11 11.11 3.68
CA ARG A 35 2.37 12.39 2.98
C ARG A 35 2.95 12.17 1.58
N TRP A 36 3.83 11.19 1.41
CA TRP A 36 4.38 10.83 0.10
C TRP A 36 3.30 10.28 -0.84
N TYR A 37 2.46 9.37 -0.35
CA TYR A 37 1.34 8.81 -1.12
C TYR A 37 0.35 9.89 -1.57
N ILE A 38 -0.05 10.79 -0.67
CA ILE A 38 -0.97 11.89 -1.01
C ILE A 38 -0.36 12.79 -2.09
N LYS A 39 0.93 13.14 -1.98
CA LYS A 39 1.63 13.93 -3.01
C LYS A 39 1.63 13.24 -4.37
N LEU A 40 1.94 11.94 -4.43
CA LEU A 40 1.90 11.19 -5.68
C LEU A 40 0.48 11.10 -6.26
N ARG A 41 -0.52 10.86 -5.42
CA ARG A 41 -1.94 10.84 -5.82
C ARG A 41 -2.42 12.17 -6.37
N GLN A 42 -1.99 13.28 -5.78
CA GLN A 42 -2.33 14.61 -6.26
C GLN A 42 -1.64 14.93 -7.60
N ALA A 43 -0.39 14.49 -7.77
CA ALA A 43 0.38 14.77 -9.00
C ALA A 43 -0.02 13.89 -10.18
N HIS A 44 -0.31 12.60 -9.95
CA HIS A 44 -0.53 11.61 -11.02
C HIS A 44 -1.96 11.06 -11.07
N GLY A 45 -2.84 11.48 -10.16
CA GLY A 45 -4.22 11.01 -10.10
C GLY A 45 -4.34 9.54 -9.68
N HIS A 46 -5.42 8.89 -10.11
CA HIS A 46 -5.64 7.48 -9.82
C HIS A 46 -4.77 6.61 -10.74
N GLN A 47 -3.91 5.79 -10.15
CA GLN A 47 -2.97 4.92 -10.86
C GLN A 47 -3.12 3.47 -10.41
N ILE A 48 -2.86 2.55 -11.33
CA ILE A 48 -2.96 1.10 -11.13
C ILE A 48 -1.76 0.53 -10.36
N TRP A 49 -1.89 -0.68 -9.82
CA TRP A 49 -0.88 -1.29 -8.96
C TRP A 49 0.47 -1.45 -9.66
N THR A 50 0.47 -1.82 -10.94
CA THR A 50 1.70 -1.96 -11.75
C THR A 50 2.49 -0.65 -11.85
N TRP A 51 1.82 0.50 -11.81
CA TRP A 51 2.46 1.80 -11.76
C TRP A 51 3.04 2.10 -10.36
N TRP A 52 2.34 1.70 -9.29
CA TRP A 52 2.78 1.92 -7.92
C TRP A 52 4.02 1.10 -7.53
N LYS A 53 4.16 -0.13 -8.04
CA LYS A 53 5.31 -1.01 -7.76
C LYS A 53 6.67 -0.32 -7.92
N PRO A 54 7.03 0.22 -9.10
CA PRO A 54 8.34 0.86 -9.28
C PRO A 54 8.50 2.13 -8.43
N GLN A 55 7.42 2.87 -8.14
CA GLN A 55 7.48 4.07 -7.28
C GLN A 55 7.83 3.71 -5.84
N ILE A 56 7.19 2.66 -5.31
CA ILE A 56 7.46 2.16 -3.95
C ILE A 56 8.88 1.59 -3.89
N ILE A 57 9.30 0.80 -4.88
CA ILE A 57 10.67 0.24 -4.95
C ILE A 57 11.71 1.37 -4.96
N ASN A 58 11.55 2.38 -5.82
CA ASN A 58 12.48 3.50 -5.92
C ASN A 58 12.52 4.31 -4.61
N LYS A 59 11.36 4.52 -3.98
CA LYS A 59 11.26 5.26 -2.72
C LYS A 59 11.91 4.49 -1.55
N CYS A 60 11.69 3.18 -1.45
CA CYS A 60 12.29 2.33 -0.42
C CYS A 60 13.79 2.10 -0.62
N ALA A 61 14.28 2.10 -1.86
CA ALA A 61 15.71 1.96 -2.16
C ALA A 61 16.56 3.11 -1.61
N ASN A 62 15.95 4.25 -1.29
CA ASN A 62 16.62 5.48 -0.91
C ASN A 62 16.63 5.79 0.61
N GLY A 63 16.31 4.84 1.50
CA GLY A 63 16.56 5.02 2.94
C GLY A 63 15.76 4.16 3.91
N ALA A 64 15.83 4.51 5.21
CA ALA A 64 15.17 3.86 6.36
C ALA A 64 13.62 3.78 6.28
N TRP A 65 13.05 4.35 5.22
CA TRP A 65 11.63 4.36 4.90
C TRP A 65 11.06 2.97 4.62
N SER A 66 11.89 2.03 4.16
CA SER A 66 11.49 0.63 3.97
C SER A 66 10.99 -0.02 5.26
N ILE A 67 11.68 0.23 6.38
CA ILE A 67 11.37 -0.39 7.68
C ILE A 67 10.03 0.15 8.21
N GLU A 68 9.76 1.45 8.07
CA GLU A 68 8.47 2.03 8.49
C GLU A 68 7.30 1.42 7.72
N VAL A 69 7.46 1.20 6.40
CA VAL A 69 6.41 0.61 5.55
C VAL A 69 6.24 -0.88 5.85
N GLU A 70 7.33 -1.61 6.03
CA GLU A 70 7.28 -3.04 6.39
C GLU A 70 6.65 -3.25 7.77
N THR A 71 7.06 -2.50 8.80
CA THR A 71 6.44 -2.57 10.13
C THR A 71 4.97 -2.17 10.11
N ALA A 72 4.60 -1.13 9.36
CA ALA A 72 3.20 -0.73 9.22
C ALA A 72 2.37 -1.83 8.53
N PHE A 73 2.94 -2.52 7.55
CA PHE A 73 2.28 -3.63 6.86
C PHE A 73 2.17 -4.89 7.71
N GLU A 74 3.22 -5.29 8.43
CA GLU A 74 3.18 -6.40 9.38
C GLU A 74 2.17 -6.15 10.51
N SER A 75 2.09 -4.90 10.98
CA SER A 75 1.09 -4.50 11.97
C SER A 75 -0.31 -4.38 11.39
N PHE A 76 -0.45 -4.14 10.08
CA PHE A 76 -1.72 -4.12 9.38
C PHE A 76 -2.17 -5.55 9.13
N LYS A 77 -2.73 -6.19 10.17
CA LYS A 77 -3.50 -7.41 9.98
C LYS A 77 -4.64 -7.10 9.01
N PHE A 78 -4.68 -7.81 7.90
CA PHE A 78 -5.75 -7.72 6.90
C PHE A 78 -7.02 -8.30 7.55
N ASP A 79 -7.68 -7.50 8.40
CA ASP A 79 -8.94 -7.86 9.03
C ASP A 79 -10.04 -7.75 7.96
N ALA A 80 -10.21 -8.81 7.17
CA ALA A 80 -11.34 -8.94 6.24
C ALA A 80 -12.70 -8.82 6.96
N ASP A 81 -12.72 -9.05 8.28
CA ASP A 81 -13.91 -8.99 9.12
C ASP A 81 -14.27 -7.55 9.57
N LYS A 82 -13.29 -6.64 9.68
CA LYS A 82 -13.57 -5.24 10.05
C LYS A 82 -14.22 -4.42 8.94
N ASP A 83 -14.10 -4.86 7.69
CA ASP A 83 -14.82 -4.28 6.54
C ASP A 83 -16.31 -4.68 6.51
N LYS A 84 -16.77 -5.62 7.36
CA LYS A 84 -18.20 -5.92 7.59
C LYS A 84 -18.85 -5.09 8.70
N ALA A 85 -18.07 -4.34 9.47
CA ALA A 85 -18.55 -3.57 10.61
C ALA A 85 -18.46 -2.06 10.34
N LEU A 86 -19.10 -1.61 9.26
CA LEU A 86 -19.63 -0.26 9.18
C LEU A 86 -21.16 -0.38 9.16
N PRO A 87 -21.86 0.10 10.22
CA PRO A 87 -23.32 0.24 10.20
C PRO A 87 -23.78 1.30 9.20
#